data_AF-A0A8H7AE65-F1
#
_entry.id   AF-A0A8H7AE65-F1
#
_cell.length_a   1.000
_cell.length_b   1.000
_cell.length_c   1.000
_cell.angle_alpha   90.00
_cell.angle_beta   90.00
_cell.angle_gamma   90.00
#
_symmetry.space_group_name_H-M   'P 1'
#
loop_
_entity.id
_entity.type
_entity.pdbx_description
1 polymer ?
#
loop_
_entity_poly.entity_id
_entity_poly.type
_entity_poly.pdbx_seq_one_letter_code
_entity_poly.pdbx_strand_id
1 'polypeptide(L)'
;MPGSWPSPRLASGYGSDESGDKQDDGEEMPYLEPDLVFIGELLEDIERSPPALEARLLLMQSYAGCGWHKAAKEEAHQVLAIDGSIEAAQIYLGDRCKASLRRDNGGENRKATAKPASTGTKSKVTGKDATELRHQRAQPPTWRPRLVEITSEAVSLQELEDGYVALMKNAQLLLGEMKLLEDLNVPHCEEQILDLAAMAEGQVSSVVRARRLQSLKTVAEAIVADSTDGFQNGLNTAVKDLDDVARWLREPKDTAEASGKDKSRSTSNDDQDEIREALVKRAKALKVFLPQPLQPLVDLAMMHAEHEFLNRKYVNDETMYLNPVSGIPRANFWTSEDGYAWDMEELVRAIRSGGGVMRNPLSKQMFTRVDVRAIVQHHLGNGLQALQLEQSKLKHGVRPQTINELDTLAKVFISDMTENGKPSRVAVEAWVSYLETLPSHEQEAIDKLKVPAKDSYTGMPFDRTIGEAVEDMQGNRVCLHKTGDFLAQAVRYLR
;
A
#
# COMPACT_ATOMS: atom_id res chain seq x y z
N MET A 1 8.61 -18.17 36.86
CA MET A 1 7.43 -19.00 36.54
C MET A 1 6.43 -18.11 35.82
N PRO A 2 6.45 -18.01 34.48
CA PRO A 2 5.46 -17.22 33.75
C PRO A 2 4.29 -18.10 33.28
N GLY A 3 3.09 -17.54 33.37
CA GLY A 3 1.81 -18.22 33.24
C GLY A 3 1.46 -18.68 31.83
N SER A 4 0.78 -19.82 31.78
CA SER A 4 0.22 -20.46 30.60
C SER A 4 -0.94 -19.67 30.00
N TRP A 5 -0.91 -19.48 28.69
CA TRP A 5 -2.07 -19.06 27.89
C TRP A 5 -3.03 -20.24 27.66
N PRO A 6 -4.34 -20.01 27.50
CA PRO A 6 -5.33 -21.07 27.40
C PRO A 6 -5.40 -21.66 25.98
N SER A 7 -5.41 -22.99 25.88
CA SER A 7 -5.62 -23.74 24.64
C SER A 7 -7.06 -23.60 24.11
N PRO A 8 -7.28 -23.61 22.77
CA PRO A 8 -8.63 -23.62 22.21
C PRO A 8 -9.32 -24.97 22.45
N ARG A 9 -10.57 -24.93 22.92
CA ARG A 9 -11.44 -26.10 23.04
C ARG A 9 -11.88 -26.57 21.66
N LEU A 10 -11.52 -27.79 21.28
CA LEU A 10 -12.14 -28.51 20.17
C LEU A 10 -13.52 -29.01 20.62
N ALA A 11 -14.56 -28.53 19.92
CA ALA A 11 -15.92 -29.00 20.10
C ALA A 11 -16.06 -30.42 19.52
N SER A 12 -16.33 -31.38 20.39
CA SER A 12 -16.78 -32.72 20.06
C SER A 12 -18.31 -32.69 19.91
N GLY A 13 -18.80 -33.09 18.74
CA GLY A 13 -20.22 -33.26 18.46
C GLY A 13 -20.43 -34.30 17.37
N TYR A 14 -20.55 -35.57 17.78
CA TYR A 14 -21.03 -36.67 16.94
C TYR A 14 -22.55 -36.56 16.80
N GLY A 15 -23.05 -36.62 15.57
CA GLY A 15 -24.48 -36.73 15.24
C GLY A 15 -24.64 -37.36 13.85
N SER A 16 -25.40 -38.45 13.82
CA SER A 16 -25.50 -39.46 12.77
C SER A 16 -26.30 -39.03 11.53
N ASP A 17 -26.08 -39.80 10.45
CA ASP A 17 -26.97 -40.11 9.32
C ASP A 17 -27.63 -38.96 8.56
N GLU A 18 -27.21 -38.76 7.31
CA GLU A 18 -28.14 -38.75 6.18
C GLU A 18 -27.38 -39.02 4.86
N SER A 19 -27.83 -40.06 4.16
CA SER A 19 -27.45 -40.42 2.81
C SER A 19 -28.03 -39.40 1.82
N GLY A 20 -27.16 -38.62 1.19
CA GLY A 20 -27.50 -37.75 0.07
C GLY A 20 -26.35 -37.71 -0.93
N ASP A 21 -26.67 -37.95 -2.21
CA ASP A 21 -25.76 -37.84 -3.34
C ASP A 21 -24.98 -36.51 -3.28
N LYS A 22 -23.68 -36.60 -2.99
CA LYS A 22 -22.77 -35.46 -3.08
C LYS A 22 -22.30 -35.31 -4.52
N GLN A 23 -22.90 -34.33 -5.18
CA GLN A 23 -22.28 -33.62 -6.27
C GLN A 23 -20.96 -33.03 -5.74
N ASP A 24 -19.84 -33.47 -6.33
CA ASP A 24 -18.48 -33.05 -5.99
C ASP A 24 -18.25 -31.65 -6.58
N ASP A 25 -18.87 -30.67 -5.94
CA ASP A 25 -18.61 -29.26 -6.17
C ASP A 25 -17.28 -28.97 -5.50
N GLY A 26 -16.19 -29.16 -6.25
CA GLY A 26 -14.85 -28.79 -5.79
C GLY A 26 -14.80 -27.30 -5.47
N GLU A 27 -15.18 -26.91 -4.25
CA GLU A 27 -14.84 -25.62 -3.66
C GLU A 27 -13.32 -25.58 -3.59
N GLU A 28 -12.70 -25.00 -4.62
CA GLU A 28 -11.33 -24.53 -4.55
C GLU A 28 -11.26 -23.56 -3.36
N MET A 29 -10.73 -24.06 -2.24
CA MET A 29 -10.31 -23.22 -1.12
C MET A 29 -9.51 -22.05 -1.70
N PRO A 30 -9.96 -20.79 -1.51
CA PRO A 30 -9.32 -19.65 -2.14
C PRO A 30 -7.86 -19.62 -1.68
N TYR A 31 -6.96 -19.79 -2.63
CA TYR A 31 -5.53 -19.64 -2.38
C TYR A 31 -5.30 -18.23 -1.85
N LEU A 32 -4.78 -18.12 -0.63
CA LEU A 32 -4.36 -16.84 -0.09
C LEU A 32 -3.25 -16.32 -0.99
N GLU A 33 -3.41 -15.10 -1.51
CA GLU A 33 -2.31 -14.43 -2.22
C GLU A 33 -1.11 -14.35 -1.27
N PRO A 34 0.09 -14.75 -1.72
CA PRO A 34 1.26 -14.82 -0.86
C PRO A 34 1.67 -13.42 -0.41
N ASP A 35 1.69 -13.19 0.90
CA ASP A 35 2.32 -12.01 1.48
C ASP A 35 3.85 -12.15 1.37
N LEU A 36 4.39 -11.72 0.23
CA LEU A 36 5.81 -11.78 -0.08
C LEU A 36 6.66 -10.94 0.88
N VAL A 37 6.07 -9.93 1.53
CA VAL A 37 6.77 -9.09 2.50
C VAL A 37 7.00 -9.89 3.78
N PHE A 38 5.96 -10.53 4.31
CA PHE A 38 6.08 -11.41 5.48
C PHE A 38 7.05 -12.57 5.23
N ILE A 39 6.98 -13.21 4.05
CA ILE A 39 7.92 -14.26 3.64
C ILE A 39 9.37 -13.74 3.63
N GLY A 40 9.59 -12.52 3.14
CA GLY A 40 10.91 -11.88 3.14
C GLY A 40 11.45 -11.60 4.55
N GLU A 41 10.61 -11.08 5.44
CA GLU A 41 10.97 -10.82 6.84
C GLU A 41 11.37 -12.13 7.57
N LEU A 42 10.63 -13.21 7.35
CA LEU A 42 10.97 -14.52 7.92
C LEU A 42 12.31 -15.06 7.41
N LEU A 43 12.62 -14.89 6.12
CA LEU A 43 13.89 -15.31 5.54
C LEU A 43 15.07 -14.49 6.09
N GLU A 44 14.91 -13.18 6.23
CA GLU A 44 15.91 -12.31 6.86
C GLU A 44 16.15 -12.69 8.33
N ASP A 45 15.10 -13.02 9.09
CA ASP A 45 15.21 -13.47 10.48
C ASP A 45 15.95 -14.82 10.59
N ILE A 46 15.71 -15.74 9.64
CA ILE A 46 16.42 -17.02 9.55
C ILE A 46 17.90 -16.82 9.27
N GLU A 47 18.23 -15.91 8.36
CA GLU A 47 19.61 -15.59 8.00
C GLU A 47 20.34 -14.90 9.15
N ARG A 48 19.67 -13.97 9.84
CA ARG A 48 20.24 -13.22 10.96
C ARG A 48 20.50 -14.08 12.20
N SER A 49 19.66 -15.09 12.45
CA SER A 49 19.73 -15.89 13.69
C SER A 49 19.57 -17.42 13.47
N PRO A 50 20.49 -18.11 12.76
CA PRO A 50 20.40 -19.56 12.59
C PRO A 50 20.47 -20.28 13.96
N PRO A 51 19.53 -21.19 14.30
CA PRO A 51 18.63 -21.91 13.38
C PRO A 51 17.22 -21.33 13.18
N ALA A 52 16.82 -20.27 13.90
CA ALA A 52 15.51 -19.58 13.81
C ALA A 52 14.28 -20.50 13.64
N LEU A 53 14.12 -21.45 14.57
CA LEU A 53 13.13 -22.53 14.48
C LEU A 53 11.68 -22.05 14.32
N GLU A 54 11.31 -20.99 15.04
CA GLU A 54 9.96 -20.40 14.98
C GLU A 54 9.68 -19.71 13.63
N ALA A 55 10.66 -18.96 13.11
CA ALA A 55 10.54 -18.31 11.80
C ALA A 55 10.43 -19.35 10.67
N ARG A 56 11.19 -20.45 10.73
CA ARG A 56 11.08 -21.57 9.79
C ARG A 56 9.73 -22.27 9.85
N LEU A 57 9.16 -22.42 11.04
CA LEU A 57 7.83 -23.01 11.22
C LEU A 57 6.73 -22.13 10.62
N LEU A 58 6.81 -20.81 10.83
CA LEU A 58 5.90 -19.85 10.21
C LEU A 58 6.06 -19.82 8.69
N LEU A 59 7.29 -19.86 8.18
CA LEU A 59 7.58 -19.90 6.75
C LEU A 59 7.00 -21.15 6.09
N MET A 60 7.13 -22.32 6.74
CA MET A 60 6.51 -23.57 6.31
C MET A 60 4.98 -23.43 6.21
N GLN A 61 4.33 -22.83 7.22
CA GLN A 61 2.87 -22.62 7.24
C GLN A 61 2.42 -21.65 6.16
N SER A 62 3.14 -20.55 5.95
CA SER A 62 2.85 -19.58 4.88
C SER A 62 2.97 -20.21 3.50
N TYR A 63 4.04 -20.97 3.23
CA TYR A 63 4.17 -21.71 1.97
C TYR A 63 3.05 -22.74 1.78
N ALA A 64 2.61 -23.42 2.84
CA ALA A 64 1.50 -24.34 2.77
C ALA A 64 0.18 -23.64 2.44
N GLY A 65 -0.10 -22.48 3.07
CA GLY A 65 -1.30 -21.67 2.84
C GLY A 65 -1.39 -21.06 1.44
N CYS A 66 -0.23 -20.74 0.83
CA CYS A 66 -0.13 -20.22 -0.54
C CYS A 66 -0.17 -21.32 -1.62
N GLY A 67 -0.32 -22.60 -1.24
CA GLY A 67 -0.26 -23.72 -2.18
C GLY A 67 1.17 -24.09 -2.65
N TRP A 68 2.21 -23.50 -2.09
CA TRP A 68 3.62 -23.74 -2.44
C TRP A 68 4.19 -24.98 -1.73
N HIS A 69 3.56 -26.11 -1.97
CA HIS A 69 3.77 -27.32 -1.17
C HIS A 69 5.20 -27.89 -1.22
N LYS A 70 5.92 -27.69 -2.33
CA LYS A 70 7.30 -28.14 -2.46
C LYS A 70 8.22 -27.39 -1.50
N ALA A 71 8.11 -26.06 -1.47
CA ALA A 71 8.89 -25.21 -0.58
C ALA A 71 8.54 -25.47 0.90
N ALA A 72 7.25 -25.61 1.21
CA ALA A 72 6.81 -26.00 2.56
C ALA A 72 7.37 -27.35 3.00
N LYS A 73 7.48 -28.33 2.08
CA LYS A 73 8.05 -29.66 2.39
C LYS A 73 9.55 -29.57 2.68
N GLU A 74 10.28 -28.78 1.90
CA GLU A 74 11.71 -28.53 2.10
C GLU A 74 11.97 -27.85 3.46
N GLU A 75 11.18 -26.86 3.84
CA GLU A 75 11.27 -26.24 5.16
C GLU A 75 10.87 -27.19 6.30
N ALA A 76 9.83 -28.01 6.14
CA ALA A 76 9.45 -29.02 7.13
C ALA A 76 10.60 -30.01 7.41
N HIS A 77 11.34 -30.42 6.37
CA HIS A 77 12.53 -31.26 6.54
C HIS A 77 13.66 -30.53 7.27
N GLN A 78 13.88 -29.24 6.99
CA GLN A 78 14.88 -28.43 7.69
C GLN A 78 14.53 -28.24 9.17
N VAL A 79 13.25 -27.98 9.49
CA VAL A 79 12.74 -27.88 10.87
C VAL A 79 12.98 -29.19 11.63
N LEU A 80 12.63 -30.35 11.05
CA LEU A 80 12.84 -31.65 11.70
C LEU A 80 14.31 -32.06 11.81
N ALA A 81 15.17 -31.56 10.92
CA ALA A 81 16.62 -31.76 11.03
C ALA A 81 17.22 -31.00 12.22
N ILE A 82 16.63 -29.85 12.59
CA ILE A 82 17.02 -29.06 13.76
C ILE A 82 16.40 -29.66 15.03
N ASP A 83 15.08 -29.89 15.01
CA ASP A 83 14.32 -30.48 16.12
C ASP A 83 13.28 -31.48 15.61
N GLY A 84 13.60 -32.77 15.78
CA GLY A 84 12.76 -33.88 15.34
C GLY A 84 11.45 -34.03 16.13
N SER A 85 11.24 -33.30 17.21
CA SER A 85 10.04 -33.41 18.06
C SER A 85 8.88 -32.50 17.64
N ILE A 86 9.08 -31.62 16.65
CA ILE A 86 8.06 -30.64 16.23
C ILE A 86 6.89 -31.32 15.52
N GLU A 87 5.78 -31.43 16.24
CA GLU A 87 4.55 -32.09 15.78
C GLU A 87 3.98 -31.47 14.50
N ALA A 88 3.97 -30.13 14.37
CA ALA A 88 3.41 -29.47 13.19
C ALA A 88 4.13 -29.85 11.87
N ALA A 89 5.45 -30.00 11.91
CA ALA A 89 6.23 -30.44 10.75
C ALA A 89 6.05 -31.93 10.46
N GLN A 90 5.93 -32.77 11.51
CA GLN A 90 5.61 -34.19 11.38
C GLN A 90 4.21 -34.41 10.77
N ILE A 91 3.19 -33.67 11.24
CA ILE A 91 1.82 -33.70 10.73
C ILE A 91 1.82 -33.29 9.25
N TYR A 92 2.48 -32.17 8.91
CA TYR A 92 2.52 -31.69 7.52
C TYR A 92 3.13 -32.73 6.55
N LEU A 93 4.18 -33.43 6.96
CA LEU A 93 4.80 -34.51 6.17
C LEU A 93 3.98 -35.81 6.19
N GLY A 94 3.30 -36.12 7.31
CA GLY A 94 2.53 -37.35 7.53
C GLY A 94 1.16 -37.37 6.84
N ASP A 95 0.42 -36.26 6.88
CA ASP A 95 -0.95 -36.16 6.37
C ASP A 95 -1.03 -36.22 4.83
N ARG A 96 0.04 -35.82 4.13
CA ARG A 96 0.07 -35.84 2.65
C ARG A 96 0.72 -37.06 2.01
N CYS A 97 1.53 -37.85 2.74
CA CYS A 97 1.96 -39.16 2.24
C CYS A 97 0.77 -40.11 2.01
N LYS A 98 -0.32 -39.97 2.78
CA LYS A 98 -1.55 -40.74 2.58
C LYS A 98 -2.42 -40.25 1.41
N ALA A 99 -2.36 -38.96 1.08
CA ALA A 99 -3.12 -38.36 -0.02
C ALA A 99 -2.50 -38.60 -1.41
N SER A 100 -1.16 -38.64 -1.50
CA SER A 100 -0.46 -38.89 -2.77
C SER A 100 -0.55 -40.35 -3.23
N LEU A 101 -0.66 -41.31 -2.31
CA LEU A 101 -0.77 -42.75 -2.63
C LEU A 101 -2.16 -43.16 -3.15
N ARG A 102 -3.15 -42.27 -3.14
CA ARG A 102 -4.50 -42.56 -3.65
C ARG A 102 -4.76 -42.09 -5.09
N ARG A 103 -3.84 -41.34 -5.72
CA ARG A 103 -4.05 -40.79 -7.08
C ARG A 103 -3.37 -41.56 -8.23
N ASP A 104 -2.39 -42.44 -7.97
CA ASP A 104 -1.59 -43.04 -9.05
C ASP A 104 -1.91 -44.49 -9.43
N ASN A 105 -3.02 -45.08 -8.94
CA ASN A 105 -3.43 -46.45 -9.30
C ASN A 105 -4.66 -46.48 -10.24
N GLY A 106 -4.58 -45.80 -11.38
CA GLY A 106 -5.61 -45.94 -12.41
C GLY A 106 -5.24 -45.40 -13.78
N GLY A 107 -4.76 -46.28 -14.67
CA GLY A 107 -4.95 -46.07 -16.11
C GLY A 107 -3.81 -46.51 -17.03
N GLU A 108 -3.54 -47.81 -17.11
CA GLU A 108 -2.95 -48.39 -18.33
C GLU A 108 -3.99 -48.50 -19.45
N ASN A 109 -3.49 -48.36 -20.68
CA ASN A 109 -4.07 -48.78 -21.95
C ASN A 109 -5.21 -47.96 -22.57
N ARG A 110 -4.86 -47.14 -23.58
CA ARG A 110 -5.38 -47.35 -24.95
C ARG A 110 -4.51 -46.71 -26.03
N LYS A 111 -4.29 -47.52 -27.06
CA LYS A 111 -3.48 -47.33 -28.25
C LYS A 111 -3.93 -46.18 -29.16
N ALA A 112 -2.94 -45.64 -29.84
CA ALA A 112 -2.99 -44.72 -30.96
C ALA A 112 -3.79 -45.22 -32.17
N THR A 113 -4.40 -44.27 -32.89
CA THR A 113 -4.43 -44.22 -34.35
C THR A 113 -4.47 -42.77 -34.83
N ALA A 114 -3.80 -42.54 -35.95
CA ALA A 114 -3.47 -41.23 -36.51
C ALA A 114 -4.45 -40.77 -37.61
N LYS A 115 -4.28 -39.50 -37.98
CA LYS A 115 -4.48 -38.82 -39.28
C LYS A 115 -5.73 -37.96 -39.52
N PRO A 116 -5.61 -36.93 -40.40
CA PRO A 116 -6.21 -35.61 -40.20
C PRO A 116 -7.05 -35.13 -41.40
N ALA A 117 -7.45 -33.85 -41.30
CA ALA A 117 -7.72 -32.88 -42.38
C ALA A 117 -9.18 -32.62 -42.79
N SER A 118 -9.45 -31.30 -42.85
CA SER A 118 -10.01 -30.57 -44.00
C SER A 118 -11.35 -29.87 -43.79
N THR A 119 -11.37 -28.62 -44.28
CA THR A 119 -12.49 -27.89 -44.91
C THR A 119 -13.75 -27.67 -44.04
N GLY A 120 -14.15 -26.46 -43.64
CA GLY A 120 -14.30 -25.28 -44.48
C GLY A 120 -15.45 -25.49 -45.46
N THR A 121 -16.62 -24.89 -45.21
CA THR A 121 -17.48 -24.16 -46.17
C THR A 121 -18.84 -23.83 -45.55
N LYS A 122 -19.07 -22.51 -45.43
CA LYS A 122 -20.26 -21.69 -45.67
C LYS A 122 -21.69 -22.29 -45.61
N SER A 123 -22.54 -21.43 -45.04
CA SER A 123 -23.92 -21.11 -45.43
C SER A 123 -25.04 -22.06 -44.99
N LYS A 124 -25.93 -21.56 -44.11
CA LYS A 124 -27.31 -21.30 -44.52
C LYS A 124 -28.05 -20.37 -43.55
N VAL A 125 -28.51 -19.26 -44.12
CA VAL A 125 -29.64 -18.47 -43.64
C VAL A 125 -30.92 -19.31 -43.81
N THR A 126 -31.73 -19.42 -42.77
CA THR A 126 -33.19 -19.48 -42.86
C THR A 126 -33.77 -18.98 -41.55
N GLY A 127 -34.43 -17.84 -41.58
CA GLY A 127 -35.32 -17.40 -40.51
C GLY A 127 -36.63 -18.18 -40.52
N LYS A 128 -37.31 -18.17 -39.37
CA LYS A 128 -38.74 -17.89 -39.22
C LYS A 128 -39.12 -17.94 -37.74
N ASP A 129 -39.68 -16.81 -37.30
CA ASP A 129 -40.81 -16.63 -36.38
C ASP A 129 -41.23 -17.81 -35.49
N ALA A 130 -41.29 -17.57 -34.19
CA ALA A 130 -42.55 -17.50 -33.43
C ALA A 130 -42.29 -17.24 -31.94
N THR A 131 -42.75 -16.08 -31.49
CA THR A 131 -43.64 -15.89 -30.33
C THR A 131 -43.44 -16.82 -29.12
N GLU A 132 -42.89 -16.28 -28.03
CA GLU A 132 -43.28 -16.73 -26.68
C GLU A 132 -43.28 -15.56 -25.69
N LEU A 133 -44.49 -15.15 -25.32
CA LEU A 133 -44.79 -14.33 -24.14
C LEU A 133 -44.41 -15.13 -22.89
N ARG A 134 -43.53 -14.58 -22.05
CA ARG A 134 -43.43 -15.03 -20.66
C ARG A 134 -43.21 -13.86 -19.71
N HIS A 135 -44.11 -13.78 -18.74
CA HIS A 135 -44.23 -12.72 -17.74
C HIS A 135 -42.95 -12.54 -16.93
N GLN A 136 -42.36 -11.35 -16.98
CA GLN A 136 -41.38 -10.91 -15.98
C GLN A 136 -42.10 -10.14 -14.87
N ARG A 137 -42.01 -10.72 -13.67
CA ARG A 137 -42.43 -10.15 -12.40
C ARG A 137 -41.50 -8.96 -12.11
N ALA A 138 -42.06 -7.76 -12.01
CA ALA A 138 -41.30 -6.58 -11.62
C ALA A 138 -40.71 -6.75 -10.22
N GLN A 139 -39.39 -6.64 -10.10
CA GLN A 139 -38.74 -6.40 -8.82
C GLN A 139 -38.78 -4.90 -8.50
N PRO A 140 -38.91 -4.50 -7.22
CA PRO A 140 -38.89 -3.09 -6.84
C PRO A 140 -37.51 -2.48 -7.12
N PRO A 141 -37.43 -1.23 -7.61
CA PRO A 141 -36.17 -0.57 -7.91
C PRO A 141 -35.40 -0.32 -6.61
N THR A 142 -34.24 -0.95 -6.48
CA THR A 142 -33.24 -0.59 -5.47
C THR A 142 -32.52 0.67 -5.94
N TRP A 143 -32.87 1.81 -5.35
CA TRP A 143 -32.15 3.07 -5.58
C TRP A 143 -30.74 2.97 -4.99
N ARG A 144 -29.74 2.76 -5.85
CA ARG A 144 -28.34 3.09 -5.56
C ARG A 144 -27.90 4.15 -6.58
N PRO A 145 -27.58 5.39 -6.17
CA PRO A 145 -26.97 6.37 -7.07
C PRO A 145 -25.60 5.85 -7.49
N ARG A 146 -25.44 5.57 -8.78
CA ARG A 146 -24.13 5.31 -9.40
C ARG A 146 -23.47 6.67 -9.57
N LEU A 147 -22.33 6.92 -8.92
CA LEU A 147 -21.49 8.08 -9.24
C LEU A 147 -21.00 7.89 -10.67
N VAL A 148 -21.53 8.68 -11.61
CA VAL A 148 -21.04 8.76 -12.98
C VAL A 148 -20.12 9.98 -13.07
N GLU A 149 -18.95 9.80 -13.68
CA GLU A 149 -17.99 10.86 -13.99
C GLU A 149 -18.64 11.95 -14.85
N ILE A 150 -18.75 13.16 -14.30
CA ILE A 150 -19.34 14.32 -14.95
C ILE A 150 -18.33 14.87 -15.96
N THR A 151 -18.55 14.65 -17.25
CA THR A 151 -17.69 15.14 -18.35
C THR A 151 -18.38 16.15 -19.28
N SER A 152 -19.47 16.78 -18.84
CA SER A 152 -20.15 17.85 -19.60
C SER A 152 -20.87 18.82 -18.65
N GLU A 153 -20.34 20.03 -18.48
CA GLU A 153 -20.88 21.05 -17.56
C GLU A 153 -22.34 21.44 -17.89
N ALA A 154 -22.72 21.47 -19.16
CA ALA A 154 -24.06 21.91 -19.58
C ALA A 154 -25.14 20.83 -19.38
N VAL A 155 -24.78 19.54 -19.46
CA VAL A 155 -25.72 18.44 -19.16
C VAL A 155 -25.94 18.31 -17.65
N SER A 156 -24.94 18.69 -16.84
CA SER A 156 -25.00 18.57 -15.38
C SER A 156 -25.95 19.56 -14.68
N LEU A 157 -26.13 20.78 -15.22
CA LEU A 157 -26.97 21.80 -14.58
C LEU A 157 -28.46 21.54 -14.75
N GLN A 158 -28.89 21.11 -15.95
CA GLN A 158 -30.30 20.78 -16.19
C GLN A 158 -30.71 19.54 -15.38
N GLU A 159 -29.85 18.52 -15.31
CA GLU A 159 -30.10 17.33 -14.47
C GLU A 159 -30.18 17.69 -12.98
N LEU A 160 -29.36 18.65 -12.52
CA LEU A 160 -29.42 19.15 -11.16
C LEU A 160 -30.70 19.94 -10.88
N GLU A 161 -31.13 20.80 -11.81
CA GLU A 161 -32.37 21.56 -11.71
C GLU A 161 -33.59 20.62 -11.70
N ASP A 162 -33.65 19.68 -12.63
CA ASP A 162 -34.71 18.68 -12.72
C ASP A 162 -34.73 17.81 -11.45
N GLY A 163 -33.56 17.43 -10.94
CA GLY A 163 -33.40 16.69 -9.69
C GLY A 163 -33.87 17.47 -8.46
N TYR A 164 -33.57 18.77 -8.40
CA TYR A 164 -33.98 19.66 -7.32
C TYR A 164 -35.50 19.88 -7.33
N VAL A 165 -36.10 20.11 -8.50
CA VAL A 165 -37.56 20.22 -8.65
C VAL A 165 -38.25 18.91 -8.26
N ALA A 166 -37.70 17.76 -8.67
CA ALA A 166 -38.20 16.45 -8.28
C ALA A 166 -38.12 16.24 -6.76
N LEU A 167 -37.02 16.65 -6.12
CA LEU A 167 -36.85 16.59 -4.67
C LEU A 167 -37.90 17.43 -3.94
N MET A 168 -38.10 18.69 -4.35
CA MET A 168 -39.13 19.57 -3.76
C MET A 168 -40.53 18.97 -3.88
N LYS A 169 -40.86 18.41 -5.05
CA LYS A 169 -42.16 17.76 -5.29
C LYS A 169 -42.35 16.53 -4.40
N ASN A 170 -41.31 15.71 -4.23
CA ASN A 170 -41.35 14.56 -3.34
C ASN A 170 -41.48 14.99 -1.87
N ALA A 171 -40.80 16.06 -1.47
CA ALA A 171 -40.94 16.64 -0.12
C ALA A 171 -42.36 17.12 0.14
N GLN A 172 -43.01 17.78 -0.83
CA GLN A 172 -44.41 18.20 -0.74
C GLN A 172 -45.36 17.01 -0.58
N LEU A 173 -45.15 15.93 -1.34
CA LEU A 173 -45.96 14.71 -1.24
C LEU A 173 -45.82 14.07 0.14
N LEU A 174 -44.58 13.85 0.60
CA LEU A 174 -44.29 13.29 1.92
C LEU A 174 -44.81 14.17 3.07
N LEU A 175 -44.73 15.50 2.92
CA LEU A 175 -45.28 16.44 3.89
C LEU A 175 -46.80 16.27 4.03
N GLY A 176 -47.50 16.05 2.91
CA GLY A 176 -48.93 15.73 2.92
C GLY A 176 -49.23 14.43 3.65
N GLU A 177 -48.46 13.37 3.38
CA GLU A 177 -48.59 12.07 4.05
C GLU A 177 -48.30 12.17 5.55
N MET A 178 -47.26 12.90 5.95
CA MET A 178 -46.88 13.07 7.36
C MET A 178 -47.91 13.88 8.15
N LYS A 179 -48.55 14.89 7.55
CA LYS A 179 -49.67 15.61 8.17
C LYS A 179 -50.89 14.70 8.38
N LEU A 180 -51.16 13.76 7.45
CA LEU A 180 -52.22 12.76 7.66
C LEU A 180 -51.88 11.80 8.81
N LEU A 181 -50.60 11.47 9.00
CA LEU A 181 -50.17 10.66 10.16
C LEU A 181 -50.26 11.44 11.49
N GLU A 182 -50.02 12.75 11.46
CA GLU A 182 -50.24 13.66 12.59
C GLU A 182 -51.73 13.71 12.98
N ASP A 183 -52.63 13.81 11.98
CA ASP A 183 -54.10 13.73 12.20
C ASP A 183 -54.53 12.38 12.79
N LEU A 184 -53.79 11.31 12.50
CA LEU A 184 -53.97 9.98 13.08
C LEU A 184 -53.29 9.82 14.45
N ASN A 185 -52.73 10.90 15.00
CA ASN A 185 -52.13 10.98 16.32
C ASN A 185 -50.93 10.04 16.52
N VAL A 186 -50.12 9.85 15.46
CA VAL A 186 -48.86 9.10 15.54
C VAL A 186 -47.79 10.00 16.18
N PRO A 187 -47.23 9.65 17.35
CA PRO A 187 -46.29 10.52 18.05
C PRO A 187 -44.90 10.55 17.38
N HIS A 188 -44.21 11.70 17.45
CA HIS A 188 -42.82 11.98 16.99
C HIS A 188 -42.62 12.35 15.51
N CYS A 189 -43.52 13.12 14.90
CA CYS A 189 -43.39 13.58 13.51
C CYS A 189 -43.05 15.07 13.34
N GLU A 190 -43.04 15.87 14.41
CA GLU A 190 -42.94 17.35 14.33
C GLU A 190 -41.63 17.83 13.67
N GLU A 191 -40.47 17.27 14.03
CA GLU A 191 -39.20 17.66 13.41
C GLU A 191 -39.15 17.29 11.92
N GLN A 192 -39.63 16.10 11.54
CA GLN A 192 -39.64 15.68 10.15
C GLN A 192 -40.63 16.49 9.31
N ILE A 193 -41.74 16.95 9.89
CA ILE A 193 -42.70 17.85 9.23
C ILE A 193 -42.06 19.22 8.95
N LEU A 194 -41.31 19.77 9.91
CA LEU A 194 -40.58 21.03 9.73
C LEU A 194 -39.51 20.92 8.64
N ASP A 195 -38.72 19.83 8.68
CA ASP A 195 -37.69 19.54 7.69
C ASP A 195 -38.31 19.34 6.29
N LEU A 196 -39.38 18.56 6.15
CA LEU A 196 -40.07 18.37 4.87
C LEU A 196 -40.71 19.66 4.34
N ALA A 197 -41.24 20.52 5.22
CA ALA A 197 -41.78 21.83 4.86
C ALA A 197 -40.70 22.74 4.28
N ALA A 198 -39.55 22.85 4.97
CA ALA A 198 -38.44 23.64 4.48
C ALA A 198 -37.86 23.10 3.16
N MET A 199 -37.77 21.78 2.95
CA MET A 199 -37.38 21.24 1.63
C MET A 199 -38.42 21.53 0.54
N ALA A 200 -39.71 21.41 0.87
CA ALA A 200 -40.82 21.71 -0.05
C ALA A 200 -40.86 23.17 -0.49
N GLU A 201 -40.34 24.08 0.35
CA GLU A 201 -40.18 25.51 0.09
C GLU A 201 -38.86 25.86 -0.63
N GLY A 202 -38.03 24.85 -0.93
CA GLY A 202 -36.74 25.02 -1.59
C GLY A 202 -35.60 25.41 -0.64
N GLN A 203 -35.85 25.47 0.67
CA GLN A 203 -34.83 25.71 1.70
C GLN A 203 -34.05 24.44 2.04
N VAL A 204 -33.61 23.69 1.02
CA VAL A 204 -32.91 22.40 1.19
C VAL A 204 -31.66 22.55 2.06
N SER A 205 -30.96 23.68 1.97
CA SER A 205 -29.79 23.98 2.81
C SER A 205 -30.10 24.09 4.31
N SER A 206 -31.32 24.47 4.70
CA SER A 206 -31.73 24.54 6.11
C SER A 206 -32.05 23.17 6.72
N VAL A 207 -32.39 22.21 5.86
CA VAL A 207 -32.83 20.85 6.25
C VAL A 207 -31.72 19.84 6.17
N VAL A 208 -30.78 20.04 5.23
CA VAL A 208 -29.53 19.30 5.19
C VAL A 208 -28.69 19.78 6.37
N ARG A 209 -29.07 19.36 7.58
CA ARG A 209 -28.23 19.46 8.77
C ARG A 209 -26.90 18.82 8.40
N ALA A 210 -25.81 19.46 8.83
CA ALA A 210 -24.46 18.92 8.86
C ALA A 210 -24.49 17.39 8.83
N ARG A 211 -24.07 16.78 7.72
CA ARG A 211 -24.19 15.34 7.50
C ARG A 211 -23.79 14.62 8.78
N ARG A 212 -24.74 13.94 9.44
CA ARG A 212 -24.46 13.30 10.73
C ARG A 212 -23.27 12.37 10.54
N LEU A 213 -22.22 12.60 11.33
CA LEU A 213 -21.00 11.80 11.26
C LEU A 213 -21.34 10.33 11.42
N GLN A 214 -20.83 9.52 10.50
CA GLN A 214 -21.07 8.09 10.51
C GLN A 214 -20.38 7.45 11.72
N SER A 215 -20.97 6.35 12.21
CA SER A 215 -20.36 5.60 13.31
C SER A 215 -18.98 5.08 12.89
N LEU A 216 -18.03 5.04 13.83
CA LEU A 216 -16.66 4.53 13.59
C LEU A 216 -16.69 3.13 12.95
N LYS A 217 -17.59 2.28 13.44
CA LYS A 217 -17.75 0.90 12.97
C LYS A 217 -18.20 0.85 11.51
N THR A 218 -19.21 1.65 11.14
CA THR A 218 -19.71 1.72 9.76
C THR A 218 -18.64 2.21 8.80
N VAL A 219 -17.84 3.20 9.21
CA VAL A 219 -16.75 3.73 8.38
C VAL A 219 -15.62 2.70 8.26
N ALA A 220 -15.24 2.03 9.35
CA ALA A 220 -14.25 0.96 9.32
C ALA A 220 -14.68 -0.19 8.39
N GLU A 221 -15.94 -0.63 8.47
CA GLU A 221 -16.52 -1.63 7.57
C GLU A 221 -16.49 -1.18 6.11
N ALA A 222 -16.80 0.10 5.84
CA ALA A 222 -16.72 0.67 4.50
C ALA A 222 -15.27 0.70 3.97
N ILE A 223 -14.30 1.12 4.79
CA ILE A 223 -12.87 1.12 4.41
C ILE A 223 -12.42 -0.30 4.07
N VAL A 224 -12.79 -1.30 4.87
CA VAL A 224 -12.45 -2.70 4.64
C VAL A 224 -13.08 -3.19 3.34
N ALA A 225 -14.37 -2.92 3.13
CA ALA A 225 -15.08 -3.30 1.90
C ALA A 225 -14.48 -2.62 0.66
N ASP A 226 -14.20 -1.32 0.71
CA ASP A 226 -13.63 -0.60 -0.43
C ASP A 226 -12.18 -1.02 -0.72
N SER A 227 -11.44 -1.42 0.32
CA SER A 227 -10.07 -1.91 0.21
C SER A 227 -9.98 -3.28 -0.48
N THR A 228 -11.05 -4.07 -0.57
CA THR A 228 -11.05 -5.30 -1.38
C THR A 228 -10.95 -5.01 -2.87
N ASP A 229 -11.48 -3.86 -3.30
CA ASP A 229 -11.41 -3.41 -4.70
C ASP A 229 -10.12 -2.63 -5.00
N GLY A 230 -9.34 -2.31 -3.96
CA GLY A 230 -8.03 -1.68 -4.08
C GLY A 230 -7.71 -0.72 -2.93
N PHE A 231 -6.42 -0.64 -2.57
CA PHE A 231 -5.93 0.20 -1.47
C PHE A 231 -6.37 1.68 -1.58
N GLN A 232 -6.41 2.22 -2.80
CA GLN A 232 -6.79 3.61 -3.06
C GLN A 232 -8.27 3.89 -2.73
N ASN A 233 -9.17 2.93 -2.92
CA ASN A 233 -10.59 3.10 -2.64
C ASN A 233 -10.81 3.20 -1.13
N GLY A 234 -10.17 2.32 -0.36
CA GLY A 234 -10.15 2.41 1.11
C GLY A 234 -9.58 3.74 1.62
N LEU A 235 -8.49 4.22 1.00
CA LEU A 235 -7.92 5.53 1.32
C LEU A 235 -8.93 6.66 1.06
N ASN A 236 -9.56 6.67 -0.11
CA ASN A 236 -10.53 7.70 -0.47
C ASN A 236 -11.70 7.75 0.52
N THR A 237 -12.17 6.59 1.00
CA THR A 237 -13.22 6.49 2.02
C THR A 237 -12.75 7.01 3.37
N ALA A 238 -11.52 6.69 3.78
CA ALA A 238 -10.92 7.21 5.02
C ALA A 238 -10.74 8.74 4.97
N VAL A 239 -10.22 9.26 3.86
CA VAL A 239 -10.07 10.71 3.63
C VAL A 239 -11.45 11.39 3.68
N LYS A 240 -12.45 10.83 2.98
CA LYS A 240 -13.80 11.38 2.97
C LYS A 240 -14.43 11.46 4.37
N ASP A 241 -14.22 10.47 5.23
CA ASP A 241 -14.68 10.54 6.64
C ASP A 241 -14.02 11.70 7.38
N LEU A 242 -12.69 11.85 7.28
CA LEU A 242 -11.97 12.94 7.94
C LEU A 242 -12.34 14.31 7.37
N ASP A 243 -12.56 14.42 6.05
CA ASP A 243 -13.05 15.62 5.38
C ASP A 243 -14.44 16.01 5.88
N ASP A 244 -15.35 15.03 6.03
CA ASP A 244 -16.70 15.23 6.56
C ASP A 244 -16.66 15.68 8.04
N VAL A 245 -15.74 15.13 8.85
CA VAL A 245 -15.51 15.57 10.24
C VAL A 245 -14.96 16.99 10.29
N ALA A 246 -13.96 17.32 9.46
CA ALA A 246 -13.39 18.66 9.40
C ALA A 246 -14.43 19.69 8.98
N ARG A 247 -15.28 19.36 8.00
CA ARG A 247 -16.38 20.23 7.54
C ARG A 247 -17.43 20.40 8.63
N TRP A 248 -17.85 19.31 9.28
CA TRP A 248 -18.81 19.34 10.39
C TRP A 248 -18.34 20.22 11.56
N LEU A 249 -17.05 20.21 11.89
CA LEU A 249 -16.48 21.05 12.95
C LEU A 249 -16.38 22.54 12.57
N ARG A 250 -16.27 22.83 11.28
CA ARG A 250 -16.23 24.21 10.76
C ARG A 250 -17.59 24.84 10.61
N GLU A 251 -18.64 24.02 10.49
CA GLU A 251 -19.99 24.54 10.42
C GLU A 251 -20.22 25.43 11.65
N PRO A 252 -20.58 26.70 11.43
CA PRO A 252 -20.75 27.63 12.52
C PRO A 252 -21.79 27.02 13.47
N LYS A 253 -21.45 27.00 14.76
CA LYS A 253 -22.41 26.65 15.80
C LYS A 253 -23.43 27.78 15.85
N ASP A 254 -24.34 27.80 14.88
CA ASP A 254 -25.40 28.81 14.71
C ASP A 254 -26.36 28.86 15.91
N THR A 255 -26.20 27.95 16.86
CA THR A 255 -26.88 27.99 18.17
C THR A 255 -26.37 29.11 19.11
N ALA A 256 -25.29 29.83 18.78
CA ALA A 256 -24.80 30.96 19.58
C ALA A 256 -25.27 32.35 19.08
N GLU A 257 -25.94 32.42 17.91
CA GLU A 257 -26.39 33.67 17.29
C GLU A 257 -27.57 34.34 18.01
N ALA A 258 -28.20 33.69 18.99
CA ALA A 258 -29.20 34.34 19.85
C ALA A 258 -28.59 35.38 20.83
N SER A 259 -27.26 35.52 20.92
CA SER A 259 -26.62 36.44 21.87
C SER A 259 -26.14 37.78 21.31
N GLY A 260 -26.37 38.06 20.02
CA GLY A 260 -26.22 39.41 19.45
C GLY A 260 -24.83 40.05 19.61
N LYS A 261 -23.78 39.26 19.80
CA LYS A 261 -22.42 39.76 19.99
C LYS A 261 -21.62 39.57 18.72
N ASP A 262 -21.61 40.62 17.89
CA ASP A 262 -20.71 40.81 16.75
C ASP A 262 -19.27 40.49 17.15
N LYS A 263 -18.86 39.24 16.95
CA LYS A 263 -17.47 38.84 16.96
C LYS A 263 -17.17 38.38 15.56
N SER A 264 -16.46 39.24 14.83
CA SER A 264 -15.56 38.85 13.75
C SER A 264 -14.70 37.69 14.28
N ARG A 265 -15.14 36.46 14.04
CA ARG A 265 -14.38 35.26 14.34
C ARG A 265 -13.36 35.16 13.21
N SER A 266 -12.28 35.91 13.37
CA SER A 266 -11.01 35.56 12.74
C SER A 266 -10.85 34.06 12.98
N THR A 267 -10.71 33.30 11.88
CA THR A 267 -10.25 31.90 11.91
C THR A 267 -8.89 31.89 12.58
N SER A 268 -8.91 31.89 13.90
CA SER A 268 -7.72 31.92 14.73
C SER A 268 -7.05 30.55 14.64
N ASN A 269 -5.73 30.50 14.82
CA ASN A 269 -5.01 29.23 14.84
C ASN A 269 -5.61 28.26 15.88
N ASP A 270 -6.21 28.78 16.96
CA ASP A 270 -6.90 28.01 17.99
C ASP A 270 -8.04 27.15 17.42
N ASP A 271 -8.83 27.66 16.46
CA ASP A 271 -9.90 26.88 15.82
C ASP A 271 -9.31 25.74 14.95
N GLN A 272 -8.13 25.93 14.34
CA GLN A 272 -7.45 24.88 13.56
C GLN A 272 -6.89 23.78 14.46
N ASP A 273 -6.33 24.14 15.62
CA ASP A 273 -5.80 23.18 16.58
C ASP A 273 -6.92 22.33 17.21
N GLU A 274 -8.09 22.93 17.49
CA GLU A 274 -9.28 22.19 17.93
C GLU A 274 -9.75 21.17 16.88
N ILE A 275 -9.82 21.59 15.61
CA ILE A 275 -10.18 20.69 14.51
C ILE A 275 -9.15 19.57 14.38
N ARG A 276 -7.86 19.91 14.45
CA ARG A 276 -6.77 18.93 14.38
C ARG A 276 -6.86 17.91 15.50
N GLU A 277 -7.08 18.35 16.74
CA GLU A 277 -7.21 17.45 17.88
C GLU A 277 -8.40 16.48 17.71
N ALA A 278 -9.53 16.98 17.21
CA ALA A 278 -10.69 16.15 16.93
C ALA A 278 -10.43 15.13 15.81
N LEU A 279 -9.76 15.52 14.72
CA LEU A 279 -9.34 14.62 13.65
C LEU A 279 -8.36 13.56 14.15
N VAL A 280 -7.37 13.92 14.97
CA VAL A 280 -6.43 12.97 15.58
C VAL A 280 -7.17 11.97 16.48
N LYS A 281 -8.13 12.42 17.29
CA LYS A 281 -8.97 11.54 18.12
C LYS A 281 -9.79 10.58 17.26
N ARG A 282 -10.41 11.10 16.19
CA ARG A 282 -11.18 10.30 15.22
C ARG A 282 -10.31 9.26 14.52
N ALA A 283 -9.15 9.65 14.01
CA ALA A 283 -8.18 8.77 13.36
C ALA A 283 -7.66 7.68 14.30
N LYS A 284 -7.32 8.02 15.55
CA LYS A 284 -6.90 7.03 16.56
C LYS A 284 -8.00 6.01 16.85
N ALA A 285 -9.24 6.47 17.03
CA ALA A 285 -10.38 5.58 17.21
C ALA A 285 -10.62 4.73 15.93
N LEU A 286 -10.44 5.36 14.77
CA LEU A 286 -10.28 4.79 13.42
C LEU A 286 -9.56 3.44 13.41
N LYS A 287 -8.28 3.54 13.77
CA LYS A 287 -7.32 2.43 13.76
C LYS A 287 -7.71 1.26 14.65
N VAL A 288 -8.42 1.50 15.76
CA VAL A 288 -8.83 0.43 16.69
C VAL A 288 -9.84 -0.52 16.04
N PHE A 289 -10.65 -0.03 15.10
CA PHE A 289 -11.65 -0.83 14.40
C PHE A 289 -11.13 -1.45 13.10
N LEU A 290 -9.94 -1.05 12.62
CA LEU A 290 -9.37 -1.54 11.37
C LEU A 290 -8.39 -2.70 11.60
N PRO A 291 -8.38 -3.71 10.70
CA PRO A 291 -7.31 -4.69 10.63
C PRO A 291 -5.93 -4.03 10.52
N GLN A 292 -4.91 -4.61 11.14
CA GLN A 292 -3.54 -4.11 11.14
C GLN A 292 -2.99 -3.68 9.76
N PRO A 293 -3.18 -4.44 8.66
CA PRO A 293 -2.65 -4.03 7.34
C PRO A 293 -3.31 -2.76 6.79
N LEU A 294 -4.52 -2.40 7.25
CA LEU A 294 -5.28 -1.23 6.78
C LEU A 294 -5.10 0.00 7.68
N GLN A 295 -4.48 -0.14 8.86
CA GLN A 295 -4.23 1.00 9.75
C GLN A 295 -3.40 2.15 9.12
N PRO A 296 -2.41 1.88 8.24
CA PRO A 296 -1.65 2.94 7.55
C PRO A 296 -2.53 3.85 6.66
N LEU A 297 -3.67 3.36 6.17
CA LEU A 297 -4.61 4.18 5.39
C LEU A 297 -5.10 5.38 6.18
N VAL A 298 -5.28 5.22 7.50
CA VAL A 298 -5.76 6.30 8.36
C VAL A 298 -4.69 7.37 8.57
N ASP A 299 -3.42 6.97 8.63
CA ASP A 299 -2.29 7.93 8.71
C ASP A 299 -2.18 8.74 7.41
N LEU A 300 -2.30 8.07 6.27
CA LEU A 300 -2.30 8.73 4.97
C LEU A 300 -3.54 9.63 4.80
N ALA A 301 -4.71 9.20 5.27
CA ALA A 301 -5.90 10.03 5.27
C ALA A 301 -5.74 11.28 6.14
N MET A 302 -5.15 11.13 7.32
CA MET A 302 -4.83 12.27 8.20
C MET A 302 -3.85 13.22 7.53
N MET A 303 -2.84 12.71 6.83
CA MET A 303 -1.89 13.51 6.06
C MET A 303 -2.60 14.38 5.00
N HIS A 304 -3.54 13.81 4.24
CA HIS A 304 -4.34 14.58 3.28
C HIS A 304 -5.25 15.61 3.97
N ALA A 305 -5.90 15.24 5.08
CA ALA A 305 -6.75 16.17 5.82
C ALA A 305 -5.95 17.36 6.39
N GLU A 306 -4.73 17.12 6.88
CA GLU A 306 -3.83 18.17 7.35
C GLU A 306 -3.38 19.11 6.23
N HIS A 307 -3.11 18.55 5.04
CA HIS A 307 -2.71 19.33 3.88
C HIS A 307 -3.83 20.26 3.39
N GLU A 308 -5.01 19.70 3.15
CA GLU A 308 -6.07 20.40 2.42
C GLU A 308 -6.95 21.27 3.33
N PHE A 309 -7.20 20.83 4.57
CA PHE A 309 -8.07 21.57 5.48
C PHE A 309 -7.25 22.43 6.41
N LEU A 310 -6.24 21.87 7.05
CA LEU A 310 -5.52 22.57 8.11
C LEU A 310 -4.41 23.50 7.59
N ASN A 311 -4.17 23.52 6.27
CA ASN A 311 -3.08 24.30 5.65
C ASN A 311 -1.76 24.09 6.41
N ARG A 312 -1.45 22.82 6.72
CA ARG A 312 -0.24 22.46 7.47
C ARG A 312 0.97 23.10 6.79
N LYS A 313 1.82 23.74 7.61
CA LYS A 313 3.12 24.24 7.15
C LYS A 313 4.10 23.09 7.05
N TYR A 314 4.76 22.97 5.91
CA TYR A 314 5.80 21.99 5.64
C TYR A 314 7.18 22.65 5.71
N VAL A 315 8.23 21.84 5.67
CA VAL A 315 9.61 22.37 5.62
C VAL A 315 9.87 23.12 4.31
N ASN A 316 9.21 22.69 3.22
CA ASN A 316 9.22 23.34 1.92
C ASN A 316 7.86 23.98 1.61
N ASP A 317 7.89 25.20 1.08
CA ASP A 317 6.69 25.90 0.58
C ASP A 317 6.42 25.57 -0.91
N GLU A 318 7.46 25.15 -1.63
CA GLU A 318 7.44 24.82 -3.06
C GLU A 318 7.98 23.40 -3.33
N THR A 319 7.55 22.81 -4.45
CA THR A 319 8.05 21.52 -4.96
C THR A 319 9.43 21.67 -5.61
N MET A 320 10.01 20.57 -6.10
CA MET A 320 11.32 20.62 -6.77
C MET A 320 11.28 21.39 -8.09
N TYR A 321 10.09 21.55 -8.68
CA TYR A 321 9.87 22.37 -9.88
C TYR A 321 9.26 23.74 -9.59
N LEU A 322 9.40 24.23 -8.35
CA LEU A 322 8.97 25.57 -7.93
C LEU A 322 7.45 25.79 -8.01
N ASN A 323 6.66 24.70 -7.98
CA ASN A 323 5.21 24.80 -7.83
C ASN A 323 4.86 24.94 -6.34
N PRO A 324 3.81 25.68 -5.97
CA PRO A 324 3.40 25.76 -4.57
C PRO A 324 2.94 24.39 -4.05
N VAL A 325 3.35 24.02 -2.83
CA VAL A 325 2.96 22.75 -2.20
C VAL A 325 1.43 22.62 -2.08
N SER A 326 0.72 23.72 -1.81
CA SER A 326 -0.75 23.73 -1.76
C SER A 326 -1.43 23.40 -3.10
N GLY A 327 -0.69 23.42 -4.20
CA GLY A 327 -1.18 23.09 -5.54
C GLY A 327 -0.96 21.63 -5.94
N ILE A 328 -0.33 20.80 -5.10
CA ILE A 328 -0.08 19.39 -5.42
C ILE A 328 -1.43 18.64 -5.44
N PRO A 329 -1.79 17.93 -6.52
CA PRO A 329 -3.01 17.12 -6.55
C PRO A 329 -2.99 16.05 -5.46
N ARG A 330 -4.13 15.80 -4.81
CA ARG A 330 -4.27 14.78 -3.75
C ARG A 330 -3.67 13.42 -4.14
N ALA A 331 -3.89 12.99 -5.39
CA ALA A 331 -3.37 11.72 -5.90
C ALA A 331 -1.82 11.68 -5.97
N ASN A 332 -1.15 12.83 -6.06
CA ASN A 332 0.30 12.92 -6.11
C ASN A 332 0.92 13.31 -4.77
N PHE A 333 0.10 13.74 -3.80
CA PHE A 333 0.60 14.33 -2.57
C PHE A 333 1.07 13.27 -1.58
N TRP A 334 2.28 13.47 -1.05
CA TRP A 334 2.81 12.69 0.06
C TRP A 334 3.72 13.55 0.95
N THR A 335 3.85 13.19 2.23
CA THR A 335 4.72 13.90 3.18
C THR A 335 5.65 12.89 3.87
N SER A 336 6.95 13.20 3.89
CA SER A 336 7.97 12.41 4.60
C SER A 336 8.01 12.71 6.10
N GLU A 337 8.59 11.79 6.88
CA GLU A 337 8.76 11.96 8.33
C GLU A 337 9.55 13.21 8.72
N ASP A 338 10.49 13.65 7.88
CA ASP A 338 11.26 14.89 8.05
C ASP A 338 10.46 16.16 7.75
N GLY A 339 9.17 16.03 7.40
CA GLY A 339 8.22 17.13 7.26
C GLY A 339 8.23 17.82 5.88
N TYR A 340 8.89 17.24 4.89
CA TYR A 340 8.83 17.71 3.51
C TYR A 340 7.58 17.17 2.81
N ALA A 341 6.92 18.05 2.05
CA ALA A 341 5.82 17.71 1.16
C ALA A 341 6.34 17.44 -0.26
N TRP A 342 5.81 16.40 -0.89
CA TRP A 342 6.27 15.88 -2.16
C TRP A 342 5.11 15.74 -3.14
N ASP A 343 5.36 16.20 -4.37
CA ASP A 343 4.71 15.62 -5.53
C ASP A 343 5.44 14.30 -5.85
N MET A 344 4.71 13.20 -5.71
CA MET A 344 5.23 11.86 -5.92
C MET A 344 5.72 11.62 -7.34
N GLU A 345 5.19 12.30 -8.35
CA GLU A 345 5.72 12.18 -9.71
C GLU A 345 7.12 12.80 -9.82
N GLU A 346 7.31 13.99 -9.24
CA GLU A 346 8.60 14.67 -9.18
C GLU A 346 9.61 13.83 -8.37
N LEU A 347 9.20 13.35 -7.20
CA LEU A 347 10.04 12.56 -6.30
C LEU A 347 10.50 11.25 -6.96
N VAL A 348 9.57 10.50 -7.57
CA VAL A 348 9.89 9.25 -8.27
C VAL A 348 10.86 9.51 -9.41
N ARG A 349 10.68 10.60 -10.17
CA ARG A 349 11.61 10.97 -11.25
C ARG A 349 13.00 11.31 -10.70
N ALA A 350 13.09 12.04 -9.60
CA ALA A 350 14.36 12.36 -8.95
C ALA A 350 15.07 11.08 -8.47
N ILE A 351 14.37 10.17 -7.79
CA ILE A 351 14.94 8.89 -7.33
C ILE A 351 15.41 8.03 -8.52
N ARG A 352 14.63 7.95 -9.60
CA ARG A 352 15.03 7.24 -10.82
C ARG A 352 16.29 7.84 -11.44
N SER A 353 16.38 9.17 -11.52
CA SER A 353 17.57 9.85 -12.04
C SER A 353 18.80 9.62 -11.15
N GLY A 354 18.60 9.44 -9.85
CA GLY A 354 19.63 9.05 -8.88
C GLY A 354 19.95 7.55 -8.85
N GLY A 355 19.46 6.77 -9.84
CA GLY A 355 19.75 5.33 -9.93
C GLY A 355 19.04 4.47 -8.87
N GLY A 356 17.96 4.97 -8.26
CA GLY A 356 17.20 4.25 -7.25
C GLY A 356 17.67 4.46 -5.80
N VAL A 357 18.63 5.37 -5.57
CA VAL A 357 19.03 5.76 -4.21
C VAL A 357 17.88 6.50 -3.54
N MET A 358 17.39 5.94 -2.43
CA MET A 358 16.27 6.50 -1.64
C MET A 358 16.71 7.69 -0.77
N ARG A 359 17.12 8.77 -1.42
CA ARG A 359 17.57 10.02 -0.80
C ARG A 359 16.57 11.13 -1.06
N ASN A 360 16.27 11.92 -0.03
CA ASN A 360 15.53 13.15 -0.13
C ASN A 360 16.30 14.14 -1.03
N PRO A 361 15.77 14.54 -2.20
CA PRO A 361 16.49 15.42 -3.13
C PRO A 361 16.72 16.83 -2.62
N LEU A 362 15.93 17.31 -1.65
CA LEU A 362 16.04 18.65 -1.07
C LEU A 362 16.98 18.65 0.14
N SER A 363 16.73 17.80 1.14
CA SER A 363 17.55 17.73 2.36
C SER A 363 18.87 16.97 2.19
N LYS A 364 19.01 16.20 1.10
CA LYS A 364 20.13 15.28 0.81
C LYS A 364 20.31 14.15 1.84
N GLN A 365 19.35 13.99 2.75
CA GLN A 365 19.34 12.90 3.73
C GLN A 365 18.71 11.63 3.14
N MET A 366 19.06 10.47 3.67
CA MET A 366 18.39 9.22 3.27
C MET A 366 16.98 9.22 3.85
N PHE A 367 16.00 8.78 3.08
CA PHE A 367 14.67 8.51 3.61
C PHE A 367 14.74 7.43 4.70
N THR A 368 13.87 7.54 5.70
CA THR A 368 13.78 6.50 6.73
C THR A 368 13.22 5.21 6.13
N ARG A 369 13.33 4.08 6.84
CA ARG A 369 12.75 2.81 6.35
C ARG A 369 11.23 2.89 6.17
N VAL A 370 10.57 3.68 7.01
CA VAL A 370 9.13 3.91 6.95
C VAL A 370 8.79 4.73 5.70
N ASP A 371 9.51 5.83 5.47
CA ASP A 371 9.38 6.65 4.27
C ASP A 371 9.61 5.84 3.00
N VAL A 372 10.67 5.04 2.95
CA VAL A 372 10.97 4.18 1.79
C VAL A 372 9.83 3.22 1.48
N ARG A 373 9.27 2.58 2.52
CA ARG A 373 8.12 1.68 2.36
C ARG A 373 6.90 2.43 1.84
N ALA A 374 6.60 3.61 2.40
CA ALA A 374 5.48 4.43 1.97
C ALA A 374 5.64 4.93 0.52
N ILE A 375 6.83 5.39 0.15
CA ILE A 375 7.17 5.81 -1.23
C ILE A 375 6.94 4.65 -2.20
N VAL A 376 7.42 3.45 -1.87
CA VAL A 376 7.31 2.28 -2.75
C VAL A 376 5.87 1.75 -2.83
N GLN A 377 5.07 1.86 -1.76
CA GLN A 377 3.67 1.45 -1.75
C GLN A 377 2.72 2.46 -2.42
N HIS A 378 3.17 3.69 -2.62
CA HIS A 378 2.39 4.71 -3.32
C HIS A 378 2.19 4.31 -4.78
N HIS A 379 1.00 4.56 -5.36
CA HIS A 379 0.67 4.09 -6.72
C HIS A 379 1.64 4.58 -7.80
N LEU A 380 2.11 5.83 -7.71
CA LEU A 380 3.18 6.37 -8.59
C LEU A 380 4.58 5.82 -8.28
N GLY A 381 4.80 5.40 -7.02
CA GLY A 381 6.10 4.93 -6.53
C GLY A 381 6.32 3.43 -6.68
N ASN A 382 5.29 2.63 -6.93
CA ASN A 382 5.37 1.18 -7.16
C ASN A 382 6.47 0.78 -8.16
N GLY A 383 6.70 1.59 -9.21
CA GLY A 383 7.75 1.34 -10.19
C GLY A 383 9.19 1.41 -9.64
N LEU A 384 9.40 2.00 -8.45
CA LEU A 384 10.70 2.03 -7.78
C LEU A 384 11.06 0.69 -7.13
N GLN A 385 10.09 -0.20 -6.88
CA GLN A 385 10.35 -1.52 -6.29
C GLN A 385 11.29 -2.35 -7.17
N ALA A 386 11.12 -2.29 -8.49
CA ALA A 386 11.99 -2.97 -9.44
C ALA A 386 13.45 -2.47 -9.35
N LEU A 387 13.64 -1.15 -9.21
CA LEU A 387 14.97 -0.55 -9.03
C LEU A 387 15.59 -0.92 -7.68
N GLN A 388 14.80 -1.00 -6.61
CA GLN A 388 15.32 -1.46 -5.32
C GLN A 388 15.77 -2.92 -5.37
N LEU A 389 15.00 -3.76 -6.06
CA LEU A 389 15.34 -5.17 -6.25
C LEU A 389 16.59 -5.31 -7.13
N GLU A 390 16.75 -4.47 -8.15
CA GLU A 390 17.97 -4.40 -8.96
C GLU A 390 19.18 -3.97 -8.11
N GLN A 391 19.09 -2.89 -7.35
CA GLN A 391 20.17 -2.44 -6.45
C GLN A 391 20.50 -3.50 -5.40
N SER A 392 19.50 -4.20 -4.86
CA SER A 392 19.71 -5.32 -3.94
C SER A 392 20.46 -6.47 -4.62
N LYS A 393 20.08 -6.86 -5.84
CA LYS A 393 20.79 -7.89 -6.61
C LYS A 393 22.23 -7.49 -6.90
N LEU A 394 22.48 -6.24 -7.30
CA LEU A 394 23.82 -5.72 -7.53
C LEU A 394 24.64 -5.75 -6.24
N LYS A 395 24.05 -5.36 -5.09
CA LYS A 395 24.72 -5.43 -3.78
C LYS A 395 25.16 -6.87 -3.45
N HIS A 396 24.28 -7.85 -3.62
CA HIS A 396 24.59 -9.27 -3.36
C HIS A 396 25.54 -9.89 -4.40
N GLY A 397 25.70 -9.24 -5.56
CA GLY A 397 26.63 -9.67 -6.61
C GLY A 397 28.10 -9.43 -6.28
N VAL A 398 28.42 -8.65 -5.25
CA VAL A 398 29.81 -8.35 -4.85
C VAL A 398 30.30 -9.37 -3.82
N ARG A 399 31.36 -10.10 -4.14
CA ARG A 399 31.90 -11.14 -3.26
C ARG A 399 32.63 -10.54 -2.05
N PRO A 400 32.68 -11.25 -0.89
CA PRO A 400 33.43 -10.79 0.28
C PRO A 400 34.91 -10.50 0.01
N GLN A 401 35.54 -11.24 -0.91
CA GLN A 401 36.92 -10.98 -1.32
C GLN A 401 37.08 -9.60 -1.96
N THR A 402 36.20 -9.25 -2.89
CA THR A 402 36.16 -7.94 -3.54
C THR A 402 35.91 -6.82 -2.54
N ILE A 403 35.05 -7.06 -1.54
CA ILE A 403 34.82 -6.12 -0.43
C ILE A 403 36.12 -5.88 0.38
N ASN A 404 36.93 -6.92 0.60
CA ASN A 404 38.20 -6.80 1.33
C ASN A 404 39.30 -6.09 0.53
N GLU A 405 39.36 -6.33 -0.78
CA GLU A 405 40.25 -5.60 -1.68
C GLU A 405 39.86 -4.10 -1.72
N LEU A 406 38.55 -3.81 -1.75
CA LEU A 406 38.03 -2.44 -1.68
C LEU A 406 38.36 -1.75 -0.34
N ASP A 407 38.25 -2.47 0.77
CA ASP A 407 38.63 -2.00 2.12
C ASP A 407 40.13 -1.70 2.21
N THR A 408 40.95 -2.50 1.54
CA THR A 408 42.40 -2.28 1.45
C THR A 408 42.71 -1.01 0.66
N LEU A 409 42.07 -0.85 -0.52
CA LEU A 409 42.20 0.36 -1.34
C LEU A 409 41.79 1.62 -0.57
N ALA A 410 40.65 1.58 0.12
CA ALA A 410 40.15 2.69 0.92
C ALA A 410 41.15 3.11 2.02
N LYS A 411 41.73 2.14 2.74
CA LYS A 411 42.73 2.40 3.78
C LYS A 411 44.00 3.04 3.23
N VAL A 412 44.47 2.59 2.06
CA VAL A 412 45.63 3.21 1.40
C VAL A 412 45.32 4.67 1.06
N PHE A 413 44.17 4.97 0.45
CA PHE A 413 43.81 6.35 0.08
C PHE A 413 43.69 7.30 1.26
N ILE A 414 43.16 6.80 2.39
CA ILE A 414 43.00 7.62 3.60
C ILE A 414 44.35 7.84 4.30
N SER A 415 45.28 6.88 4.23
CA SER A 415 46.57 6.97 4.91
C SER A 415 47.69 7.62 4.07
N ASP A 416 47.50 7.74 2.76
CA ASP A 416 48.48 8.30 1.85
C ASP A 416 48.58 9.83 1.95
N MET A 417 49.52 10.28 2.77
CA MET A 417 49.87 11.70 2.95
C MET A 417 51.08 12.10 2.08
N THR A 418 51.48 11.29 1.10
CA THR A 418 52.65 11.58 0.26
C THR A 418 52.33 12.62 -0.81
N GLU A 419 53.27 13.53 -1.09
CA GLU A 419 53.10 14.59 -2.09
C GLU A 419 52.83 14.05 -3.50
N ASN A 420 53.37 12.88 -3.83
CA ASN A 420 53.22 12.25 -5.14
C ASN A 420 52.09 11.22 -5.22
N GLY A 421 51.44 10.88 -4.10
CA GLY A 421 50.39 9.86 -4.03
C GLY A 421 50.81 8.49 -4.56
N LYS A 422 52.12 8.17 -4.53
CA LYS A 422 52.66 6.95 -5.15
C LYS A 422 52.02 5.68 -4.56
N PRO A 423 51.85 5.53 -3.23
CA PRO A 423 51.15 4.38 -2.65
C PRO A 423 49.74 4.19 -3.21
N SER A 424 48.97 5.28 -3.30
CA SER A 424 47.60 5.23 -3.84
C SER A 424 47.57 4.82 -5.31
N ARG A 425 48.48 5.35 -6.14
CA ARG A 425 48.57 4.96 -7.57
C ARG A 425 48.87 3.47 -7.76
N VAL A 426 49.81 2.93 -6.99
CA VAL A 426 50.12 1.49 -7.02
C VAL A 426 48.93 0.65 -6.58
N ALA A 427 48.21 1.07 -5.53
CA ALA A 427 47.00 0.38 -5.08
C ALA A 427 45.88 0.42 -6.13
N VAL A 428 45.77 1.51 -6.88
CA VAL A 428 44.81 1.65 -7.97
C VAL A 428 45.13 0.73 -9.14
N GLU A 429 46.39 0.68 -9.56
CA GLU A 429 46.83 -0.25 -10.61
C GLU A 429 46.52 -1.69 -10.20
N ALA A 430 46.83 -2.06 -8.95
CA ALA A 430 46.50 -3.38 -8.41
C ALA A 430 44.99 -3.66 -8.40
N TRP A 431 44.17 -2.67 -8.02
CA TRP A 431 42.71 -2.78 -8.05
C TRP A 431 42.16 -2.95 -9.47
N VAL A 432 42.64 -2.16 -10.44
CA VAL A 432 42.21 -2.29 -11.85
C VAL A 432 42.57 -3.67 -12.40
N SER A 433 43.81 -4.13 -12.17
CA SER A 433 44.20 -5.49 -12.57
C SER A 433 43.36 -6.56 -11.89
N TYR A 434 42.94 -6.35 -10.63
CA TYR A 434 42.02 -7.26 -9.94
C TYR A 434 40.62 -7.25 -10.58
N LEU A 435 40.06 -6.08 -10.91
CA LEU A 435 38.75 -5.95 -11.57
C LEU A 435 38.70 -6.74 -12.88
N GLU A 436 39.75 -6.71 -13.68
CA GLU A 436 39.85 -7.46 -14.95
C GLU A 436 39.74 -8.98 -14.76
N THR A 437 40.05 -9.50 -13.56
CA THR A 437 39.92 -10.94 -13.23
C THR A 437 38.52 -11.33 -12.74
N LEU A 438 37.65 -10.36 -12.43
CA LEU A 438 36.32 -10.63 -11.89
C LEU A 438 35.35 -11.13 -12.96
N PRO A 439 34.34 -11.94 -12.59
CA PRO A 439 33.23 -12.25 -13.49
C PRO A 439 32.46 -10.99 -13.92
N SER A 440 31.86 -11.01 -15.13
CA SER A 440 31.16 -9.86 -15.71
C SER A 440 30.02 -9.32 -14.83
N HIS A 441 29.30 -10.18 -14.12
CA HIS A 441 28.20 -9.74 -13.24
C HIS A 441 28.71 -8.94 -12.02
N GLU A 442 29.91 -9.24 -11.53
CA GLU A 442 30.50 -8.53 -10.39
C GLU A 442 31.13 -7.21 -10.84
N GLN A 443 31.75 -7.17 -12.02
CA GLN A 443 32.17 -5.92 -12.65
C GLN A 443 30.97 -4.99 -12.85
N GLU A 444 29.87 -5.52 -13.40
CA GLU A 444 28.62 -4.77 -13.56
C GLU A 444 28.07 -4.25 -12.22
N ALA A 445 28.15 -5.05 -11.16
CA ALA A 445 27.78 -4.60 -9.81
C ALA A 445 28.63 -3.41 -9.35
N ILE A 446 29.95 -3.46 -9.53
CA ILE A 446 30.87 -2.38 -9.15
C ILE A 446 30.59 -1.10 -9.96
N ASP A 447 30.24 -1.24 -11.23
CA ASP A 447 30.02 -0.13 -12.16
C ASP A 447 28.64 0.51 -12.02
N LYS A 448 27.61 -0.27 -11.66
CA LYS A 448 26.21 0.19 -11.63
C LYS A 448 25.64 0.40 -10.23
N LEU A 449 26.16 -0.28 -9.20
CA LEU A 449 25.65 -0.14 -7.84
C LEU A 449 25.91 1.28 -7.33
N LYS A 450 24.83 2.00 -7.00
CA LYS A 450 24.92 3.32 -6.38
C LYS A 450 24.96 3.15 -4.87
N VAL A 451 26.02 3.63 -4.24
CA VAL A 451 26.22 3.48 -2.80
C VAL A 451 25.67 4.71 -2.07
N PRO A 452 24.77 4.55 -1.09
CA PRO A 452 24.25 5.66 -0.29
C PRO A 452 25.29 6.13 0.73
N ALA A 453 26.24 6.95 0.30
CA ALA A 453 27.31 7.49 1.13
C ALA A 453 27.25 9.03 1.24
N LYS A 454 27.99 9.59 2.19
CA LYS A 454 28.14 11.05 2.39
C LYS A 454 29.60 11.40 2.67
N ASP A 455 30.09 12.48 2.12
CA ASP A 455 31.41 13.02 2.42
C ASP A 455 31.49 13.38 3.90
N SER A 456 32.38 12.70 4.64
CA SER A 456 32.55 12.86 6.08
C SER A 456 33.01 14.26 6.47
N TYR A 457 33.62 15.01 5.55
CA TYR A 457 34.07 16.38 5.79
C TYR A 457 33.01 17.42 5.44
N THR A 458 32.37 17.29 4.27
CA THR A 458 31.41 18.31 3.79
C THR A 458 29.94 18.00 4.10
N GLY A 459 29.63 16.75 4.48
CA GLY A 459 28.26 16.25 4.61
C GLY A 459 27.52 16.06 3.29
N MET A 460 28.15 16.40 2.14
CA MET A 460 27.53 16.29 0.83
C MET A 460 27.36 14.82 0.41
N PRO A 461 26.27 14.46 -0.28
CA PRO A 461 26.05 13.09 -0.71
C PRO A 461 27.08 12.64 -1.77
N PHE A 462 27.49 11.37 -1.69
CA PHE A 462 28.18 10.68 -2.78
C PHE A 462 27.13 9.90 -3.59
N ASP A 463 26.64 10.48 -4.68
CA ASP A 463 25.67 9.81 -5.57
C ASP A 463 26.40 9.14 -6.75
N ARG A 464 27.42 8.33 -6.44
CA ARG A 464 28.35 7.71 -7.41
C ARG A 464 28.42 6.19 -7.25
N THR A 465 28.86 5.52 -8.30
CA THR A 465 29.21 4.09 -8.22
C THR A 465 30.66 3.90 -7.79
N ILE A 466 31.02 2.67 -7.44
CA ILE A 466 32.40 2.35 -7.03
C ILE A 466 33.34 2.56 -8.21
N GLY A 467 32.96 2.09 -9.40
CA GLY A 467 33.71 2.30 -10.65
C GLY A 467 33.94 3.78 -10.94
N GLU A 468 32.88 4.58 -10.98
CA GLU A 468 32.95 6.04 -11.23
C GLU A 468 33.88 6.76 -10.23
N ALA A 469 33.86 6.37 -8.95
CA ALA A 469 34.68 7.01 -7.93
C ALA A 469 36.18 6.72 -8.09
N VAL A 470 36.53 5.50 -8.52
CA VAL A 470 37.92 5.11 -8.81
C VAL A 470 38.40 5.78 -10.10
N GLU A 471 37.58 5.81 -11.14
CA GLU A 471 37.91 6.49 -12.41
C GLU A 471 38.12 7.99 -12.22
N ASP A 472 37.24 8.66 -11.46
CA ASP A 472 37.38 10.10 -11.20
C ASP A 472 38.65 10.41 -10.40
N MET A 473 39.04 9.51 -9.49
CA MET A 473 40.31 9.65 -8.76
C MET A 473 41.51 9.43 -9.70
N GLN A 474 41.49 8.44 -10.59
CA GLN A 474 42.53 8.24 -11.60
C GLN A 474 42.69 9.46 -12.51
N GLY A 475 41.57 10.09 -12.89
CA GLY A 475 41.53 11.33 -13.66
C GLY A 475 41.95 12.58 -12.87
N ASN A 476 42.34 12.44 -11.60
CA ASN A 476 42.62 13.55 -10.67
C ASN A 476 41.48 14.57 -10.55
N ARG A 477 40.22 14.14 -10.73
CA ARG A 477 39.02 14.99 -10.60
C ARG A 477 38.58 15.17 -9.15
N VAL A 478 38.91 14.20 -8.30
CA VAL A 478 38.60 14.18 -6.87
C VAL A 478 39.85 13.80 -6.09
N CYS A 479 40.02 14.37 -4.89
CA CYS A 479 41.17 14.05 -4.06
C CYS A 479 41.10 12.63 -3.49
N LEU A 480 42.28 12.01 -3.29
CA LEU A 480 42.44 10.64 -2.81
C LEU A 480 41.63 10.36 -1.53
N HIS A 481 41.76 11.23 -0.52
CA HIS A 481 41.07 11.09 0.76
C HIS A 481 39.54 11.07 0.62
N LYS A 482 38.98 11.88 -0.29
CA LYS A 482 37.53 11.94 -0.52
C LYS A 482 37.02 10.66 -1.19
N THR A 483 37.75 10.13 -2.16
CA THR A 483 37.44 8.80 -2.72
C THR A 483 37.63 7.71 -1.68
N GLY A 484 38.70 7.76 -0.88
CA GLY A 484 38.95 6.79 0.20
C GLY A 484 37.82 6.74 1.23
N ASP A 485 37.30 7.90 1.65
CA ASP A 485 36.14 8.01 2.54
C ASP A 485 34.87 7.39 1.93
N PHE A 486 34.57 7.69 0.66
CA PHE A 486 33.48 7.07 -0.07
C PHE A 486 33.63 5.53 -0.12
N LEU A 487 34.79 5.03 -0.50
CA LEU A 487 35.06 3.59 -0.58
C LEU A 487 34.93 2.90 0.79
N ALA A 488 35.40 3.54 1.86
CA ALA A 488 35.26 3.00 3.21
C ALA A 488 33.78 2.89 3.64
N GLN A 489 32.91 3.81 3.20
CA GLN A 489 31.47 3.72 3.41
C GLN A 489 30.81 2.66 2.51
N ALA A 490 31.25 2.55 1.26
CA ALA A 490 30.81 1.49 0.35
C ALA A 490 31.07 0.09 0.91
N VAL A 491 32.25 -0.13 1.49
CA VAL A 491 32.59 -1.39 2.17
C VAL A 491 31.62 -1.71 3.31
N ARG A 492 31.25 -0.72 4.13
CA ARG A 492 30.28 -0.90 5.21
C ARG A 492 28.87 -1.17 4.69
N TYR A 493 28.52 -0.58 3.54
CA TYR A 493 27.23 -0.78 2.90
C TYR A 493 27.09 -2.15 2.23
N LEU A 494 28.18 -2.69 1.69
CA LEU A 494 28.22 -4.00 1.04
C LEU A 494 28.25 -5.17 2.03
N ARG A 495 28.84 -4.96 3.22
CA ARG A 495 28.72 -5.87 4.37
C ARG A 495 27.29 -5.84 4.93
#